data_AF-K1SGD6-F1
#
_entry.id   AF-K1SGD6-F1
#
_cell.length_a   1.000
_cell.length_b   1.000
_cell.length_c   1.000
_cell.angle_alpha   90.00
_cell.angle_beta   90.00
_cell.angle_gamma   90.00
#
_symmetry.space_group_name_H-M   'P 1'
#
loop_
_entity.id
_entity.type
_entity.pdbx_description
1 polymer ?
#
loop_
_entity_poly.entity_id
_entity_poly.type
_entity_poly.pdbx_seq_one_letter_code
_entity_poly.pdbx_strand_id
1 'polypeptide(L)'
;QLTADGIAEIMLTAYPSLIIPPDESKWISDIRRDADGNALRLNVCGIDMSCEEFRRLFDIRSPAFEMSYTQRLYSFDIRGDGCNSGMSVYSALMLSKRGYSCKEILNEFYAL
;
A
#
# COMPACT_ATOMS: atom_id res chain seq x y z
N GLN A 1 -9.90 0.54 -2.41
CA GLN A 1 -10.19 1.64 -3.35
C GLN A 1 -10.67 2.82 -2.51
N LEU A 2 -10.40 4.06 -2.95
CA LEU A 2 -10.88 5.28 -2.33
C LEU A 2 -11.53 6.16 -3.38
N THR A 3 -12.71 6.70 -3.11
CA THR A 3 -13.34 7.70 -3.98
C THR A 3 -12.72 9.07 -3.71
N ALA A 4 -12.73 9.95 -4.72
CA ALA A 4 -12.35 11.34 -4.52
C ALA A 4 -13.16 11.94 -3.35
N ASP A 5 -14.48 11.83 -3.36
CA ASP A 5 -15.32 12.42 -2.32
C ASP A 5 -14.97 11.90 -0.90
N GLY A 6 -14.63 10.61 -0.75
CA GLY A 6 -14.17 10.05 0.52
C GLY A 6 -12.79 10.56 0.95
N ILE A 7 -11.89 10.80 -0.01
CA ILE A 7 -10.59 11.44 0.27
C ILE A 7 -10.78 12.86 0.76
N ALA A 8 -11.66 13.62 0.11
CA ALA A 8 -11.96 14.98 0.49
C ALA A 8 -12.53 15.08 1.92
N GLU A 9 -13.50 14.23 2.24
CA GLU A 9 -14.14 14.20 3.56
C GLU A 9 -13.14 13.90 4.68
N ILE A 10 -12.33 12.85 4.52
CA ILE A 10 -11.32 12.46 5.51
C ILE A 10 -10.26 13.56 5.67
N MET A 11 -9.79 14.14 4.56
CA MET A 11 -8.77 15.19 4.59
C MET A 11 -9.26 16.48 5.20
N LEU A 12 -10.50 16.92 4.93
CA LEU A 12 -11.08 18.11 5.55
C LEU A 12 -11.40 17.88 7.03
N THR A 13 -11.72 16.65 7.42
CA THR A 13 -11.91 16.29 8.84
C THR A 13 -10.57 16.37 9.60
N ALA A 14 -9.50 15.84 9.02
CA ALA A 14 -8.17 15.85 9.63
C ALA A 14 -7.47 17.22 9.55
N TYR A 15 -7.71 17.96 8.47
CA TYR A 15 -7.11 19.27 8.18
C TYR A 15 -8.20 20.27 7.78
N PRO A 16 -8.94 20.86 8.74
CA PRO A 16 -10.09 21.73 8.45
C PRO A 16 -9.77 23.00 7.64
N SER A 17 -8.52 23.46 7.67
CA SER A 17 -8.05 24.61 6.90
C SER A 17 -7.46 24.24 5.53
N LEU A 18 -7.55 22.97 5.14
CA LEU A 18 -7.02 22.48 3.88
C LEU A 18 -7.83 23.02 2.69
N ILE A 19 -7.12 23.49 1.67
CA ILE A 19 -7.72 23.85 0.39
C ILE A 19 -7.53 22.67 -0.55
N ILE A 20 -8.61 21.99 -0.89
CA ILE A 20 -8.55 20.84 -1.80
C ILE A 20 -8.24 21.33 -3.23
N PRO A 21 -7.19 20.79 -3.89
CA PRO A 21 -6.89 21.13 -5.27
C PRO A 21 -8.05 20.80 -6.22
N PRO A 22 -8.26 21.54 -7.31
CA PRO A 22 -9.37 21.29 -8.24
C PRO A 22 -9.20 20.00 -9.06
N ASP A 23 -7.94 19.58 -9.28
CA ASP A 23 -7.62 18.39 -10.07
C ASP A 23 -7.55 17.15 -9.18
N GLU A 24 -8.69 16.48 -9.08
CA GLU A 24 -8.88 15.23 -8.34
C GLU A 24 -8.02 14.06 -8.82
N SER A 25 -7.40 14.11 -10.01
CA SER A 25 -6.46 13.06 -10.43
C SER A 25 -5.11 13.18 -9.74
N LYS A 26 -4.79 14.37 -9.21
CA LYS A 26 -3.48 14.72 -8.62
C LYS A 26 -3.51 14.87 -7.11
N TRP A 27 -4.64 14.57 -6.46
CA TRP A 27 -4.71 14.66 -5.01
C TRP A 27 -3.69 13.78 -4.33
N ILE A 28 -3.51 12.55 -4.80
CA ILE A 28 -2.42 11.69 -4.34
C ILE A 28 -1.28 11.75 -5.36
N SER A 29 -0.12 12.25 -4.94
CA SER A 29 1.03 12.47 -5.82
C SER A 29 2.36 12.31 -5.08
N ASP A 30 3.48 12.49 -5.78
CA ASP A 30 4.84 12.48 -5.23
C ASP A 30 5.16 11.28 -4.31
N ILE A 31 4.72 10.08 -4.72
CA ILE A 31 4.94 8.86 -3.96
C ILE A 31 6.43 8.51 -3.97
N ARG A 32 7.10 8.75 -2.85
CA ARG A 32 8.51 8.40 -2.63
C ARG A 32 8.58 6.97 -2.11
N ARG A 33 9.37 6.15 -2.80
CA ARG A 33 9.55 4.73 -2.48
C ARG A 33 10.97 4.44 -1.98
N ASP A 34 11.12 3.40 -1.16
CA ASP A 34 12.43 2.85 -0.80
C ASP A 34 13.00 1.95 -1.92
N ALA A 35 14.20 1.40 -1.69
CA ALA A 35 14.87 0.50 -2.61
C ALA A 35 14.09 -0.81 -2.86
N ASP A 36 13.25 -1.22 -1.89
CA ASP A 36 12.41 -2.42 -1.94
C ASP A 36 11.04 -2.15 -2.59
N GLY A 37 10.78 -0.90 -2.99
CA GLY A 37 9.55 -0.47 -3.67
C GLY A 37 8.38 -0.11 -2.76
N ASN A 38 8.58 -0.07 -1.44
CA ASN A 38 7.56 0.34 -0.47
C ASN A 38 7.40 1.85 -0.46
N ALA A 39 6.16 2.33 -0.39
CA ALA A 39 5.91 3.77 -0.24
C ALA A 39 6.34 4.24 1.15
N LEU A 40 7.18 5.27 1.20
CA LEU A 40 7.67 5.90 2.43
C LEU A 40 6.89 7.18 2.76
N ARG A 41 6.71 8.03 1.75
CA ARG A 41 6.01 9.32 1.86
C ARG A 41 5.23 9.58 0.58
N LEU A 42 4.18 10.37 0.70
CA LEU A 42 3.35 10.81 -0.41
C LEU A 42 2.74 12.17 -0.11
N ASN A 43 2.34 12.87 -1.16
CA ASN A 43 1.54 14.07 -1.04
C ASN A 43 0.06 13.70 -1.17
N VAL A 44 -0.77 14.22 -0.25
CA VAL A 44 -2.24 14.10 -0.31
C VAL A 44 -2.85 15.49 -0.22
N CYS A 45 -3.50 15.92 -1.29
CA CYS A 45 -4.14 17.24 -1.43
C CYS A 45 -3.22 18.43 -1.09
N GLY A 46 -1.92 18.31 -1.32
CA GLY A 46 -0.91 19.32 -0.97
C GLY A 46 -0.19 19.08 0.36
N ILE A 47 -0.65 18.13 1.19
CA ILE A 47 -0.01 17.77 2.47
C ILE A 47 0.99 16.63 2.25
N ASP A 48 2.26 16.86 2.56
CA ASP A 48 3.29 15.81 2.59
C ASP A 48 3.15 15.00 3.88
N MET A 49 2.86 13.70 3.75
CA MET A 49 2.69 12.78 4.89
C MET A 49 3.43 11.46 4.66
N SER A 50 3.73 10.77 5.75
CA SER A 50 4.27 9.42 5.69
C SER A 50 3.23 8.42 5.20
N CYS A 51 3.69 7.33 4.59
CA CYS A 51 2.83 6.23 4.19
C CYS A 51 2.10 5.63 5.40
N GLU A 52 2.72 5.60 6.58
CA GLU A 52 2.07 5.12 7.79
C GLU A 52 0.91 6.02 8.25
N GLU A 53 1.09 7.35 8.23
CA GLU A 53 0.02 8.31 8.50
C GLU A 53 -1.12 8.17 7.49
N PHE A 54 -0.79 8.09 6.20
CA PHE A 54 -1.76 7.86 5.14
C PHE A 54 -2.58 6.59 5.40
N ARG A 55 -1.91 5.49 5.73
CA ARG A 55 -2.59 4.23 5.99
C ARG A 55 -3.50 4.27 7.21
N ARG A 56 -3.09 4.95 8.28
CA ARG A 56 -3.93 5.12 9.46
C ARG A 56 -5.14 6.02 9.17
N LEU A 57 -4.94 7.06 8.37
CA LEU A 57 -5.97 8.04 8.03
C LEU A 57 -7.05 7.45 7.11
N PHE A 58 -6.64 6.58 6.17
CA PHE A 58 -7.51 5.97 5.17
C PHE A 58 -7.80 4.48 5.41
N ASP A 59 -7.40 3.95 6.56
CA ASP A 59 -7.54 2.53 6.97
C ASP A 59 -7.02 1.52 5.91
N ILE A 60 -5.84 1.78 5.35
CA ILE A 60 -5.24 0.95 4.29
C ILE A 60 -4.36 -0.16 4.90
N ARG A 61 -4.67 -1.41 4.53
CA ARG A 61 -4.08 -2.64 5.11
C ARG A 61 -2.63 -2.97 4.71
N SER A 62 -2.04 -2.37 3.66
CA SER A 62 -0.65 -2.67 3.24
C SER A 62 0.13 -1.42 2.80
N PRO A 63 1.47 -1.34 3.03
CA PRO A 63 2.29 -0.20 2.61
C PRO A 63 2.84 -0.36 1.19
N ALA A 64 2.79 -1.58 0.66
CA ALA A 64 3.20 -1.93 -0.68
C ALA A 64 1.96 -1.91 -1.57
N PHE A 65 1.71 -0.78 -2.21
CA PHE A 65 0.64 -0.65 -3.19
C PHE A 65 1.11 0.07 -4.45
N GLU A 66 0.53 -0.32 -5.58
CA GLU A 66 0.43 0.50 -6.77
C GLU A 66 -0.89 1.25 -6.73
N MET A 67 -0.88 2.49 -7.20
CA MET A 67 -2.05 3.34 -7.22
C MET A 67 -2.35 3.72 -8.66
N SER A 68 -3.61 3.55 -9.05
CA SER A 68 -4.15 4.06 -10.31
C SER A 68 -5.36 4.92 -10.04
N TYR A 69 -5.60 5.90 -10.91
CA TYR A 69 -6.76 6.79 -10.84
C TYR A 69 -7.58 6.66 -12.11
N THR A 70 -8.86 6.29 -11.97
CA THR A 70 -9.80 6.18 -13.08
C THR A 70 -11.15 6.72 -12.64
N GLN A 71 -11.69 7.70 -13.39
CA GLN A 71 -13.07 8.20 -13.21
C GLN A 71 -13.47 8.46 -11.73
N ARG A 72 -12.74 9.32 -11.01
CA ARG A 72 -13.00 9.67 -9.59
C ARG A 72 -12.71 8.57 -8.56
N LEU A 73 -12.07 7.49 -8.98
CA LEU A 73 -11.73 6.36 -8.13
C LEU A 73 -10.22 6.12 -8.11
N TYR A 74 -9.65 6.17 -6.91
CA TYR A 74 -8.30 5.71 -6.62
C TYR A 74 -8.31 4.22 -6.31
N SER A 75 -7.75 3.43 -7.21
CA SER A 75 -7.54 2.00 -7.02
C SER A 75 -6.16 1.74 -6.48
N PHE A 76 -6.08 0.89 -5.45
CA PHE A 76 -4.86 0.51 -4.80
C PHE A 76 -4.67 -0.99 -5.02
N ASP A 77 -3.77 -1.34 -5.92
CA ASP A 77 -3.35 -2.71 -6.15
C ASP A 77 -2.22 -3.03 -5.17
N ILE A 78 -2.56 -3.78 -4.13
CA ILE A 78 -1.60 -4.18 -3.10
C ILE A 78 -0.65 -5.20 -3.74
N ARG A 79 0.64 -4.87 -3.82
CA ARG A 79 1.67 -5.86 -4.14
C ARG A 79 1.95 -6.63 -2.85
N GLY A 80 1.50 -7.89 -2.81
CA GLY A 80 1.79 -8.83 -1.72
C GLY A 80 0.68 -8.91 -0.68
N ASP A 81 -0.12 -9.97 -0.78
CA ASP A 81 -0.70 -10.60 0.40
C ASP A 81 0.39 -11.46 1.03
N GLY A 82 1.04 -10.93 2.07
CA GLY A 82 2.11 -11.62 2.78
C GLY A 82 3.22 -10.68 3.21
N CYS A 83 3.34 -10.50 4.52
CA CYS A 83 4.46 -9.88 5.21
C CYS A 83 5.80 -10.19 4.51
N ASN A 84 6.50 -9.18 3.97
CA ASN A 84 7.81 -9.32 3.30
C ASN A 84 8.97 -9.65 4.26
N SER A 85 8.68 -10.35 5.35
CA SER A 85 9.65 -10.92 6.27
C SER A 85 9.10 -12.28 6.73
N GLY A 86 9.62 -13.34 6.13
CA GLY A 86 9.30 -14.73 6.47
C GLY A 86 8.89 -15.59 5.27
N MET A 87 8.23 -16.71 5.57
CA MET A 87 7.78 -17.69 4.59
C MET A 87 6.43 -17.30 3.96
N SER A 88 6.39 -17.19 2.63
CA SER A 88 5.11 -17.08 1.91
C SER A 88 4.32 -18.38 2.02
N VAL A 89 3.13 -18.31 2.63
CA VAL A 89 2.23 -19.46 2.79
C VAL A 89 1.83 -20.05 1.44
N TYR A 90 1.65 -19.18 0.42
CA TYR A 90 1.35 -19.61 -0.94
C TYR A 90 2.52 -20.40 -1.57
N SER A 91 3.73 -19.87 -1.46
CA SER A 91 4.92 -20.53 -2.00
C SER A 91 5.23 -21.84 -1.25
N ALA A 92 5.05 -21.86 0.08
CA ALA A 92 5.15 -23.07 0.89
C ALA A 92 4.11 -24.14 0.49
N LEU A 93 2.86 -23.73 0.22
CA LEU A 93 1.82 -24.63 -0.26
C LEU A 93 2.18 -25.22 -1.64
N MET A 94 2.74 -24.41 -2.54
CA MET A 94 3.18 -24.86 -3.86
C MET A 94 4.35 -25.85 -3.78
N LEU A 95 5.32 -25.62 -2.89
CA LEU A 95 6.42 -26.54 -2.65
C LEU A 95 5.94 -27.85 -2.00
N SER A 96 5.03 -27.77 -1.04
CA SER A 96 4.40 -28.96 -0.44
C SER A 96 3.67 -29.81 -1.49
N LYS A 97 2.91 -29.17 -2.39
CA LYS A 97 2.26 -29.86 -3.52
C LYS A 97 3.25 -30.51 -4.50
N ARG A 98 4.49 -30.03 -4.55
CA ARG A 98 5.60 -30.60 -5.34
C ARG A 98 6.37 -31.70 -4.59
N GLY A 99 5.93 -32.07 -3.38
CA GLY A 99 6.49 -33.16 -2.58
C GLY A 99 7.61 -32.76 -1.63
N TYR A 100 7.86 -31.45 -1.46
CA TYR A 100 8.91 -30.97 -0.56
C TYR A 100 8.50 -31.19 0.90
N SER A 101 9.45 -31.65 1.70
CA SER A 101 9.29 -31.77 3.14
C SER A 101 9.31 -30.40 3.83
N CYS A 102 8.75 -30.34 5.04
CA CYS A 102 8.71 -29.11 5.84
C CYS A 102 10.11 -28.46 5.99
N LYS A 103 11.15 -29.27 6.19
CA LYS A 103 12.52 -28.78 6.35
C LYS A 103 13.07 -28.13 5.06
N GLU A 104 12.81 -28.75 3.91
CA GLU A 104 13.25 -28.22 2.62
C GLU A 104 12.52 -26.92 2.30
N ILE A 105 11.21 -26.84 2.59
CA ILE A 105 10.44 -25.62 2.42
C ILE A 105 11.01 -24.50 3.30
N LEU A 106 11.32 -24.76 4.57
CA LEU A 106 11.88 -23.74 5.46
C LEU A 106 13.24 -23.21 4.99
N ASN A 107 14.10 -24.08 4.43
CA ASN A 107 15.39 -23.68 3.89
C ASN A 107 15.29 -22.76 2.66
N GLU A 108 14.18 -22.78 1.93
CA GLU A 108 13.96 -21.86 0.80
C GLU A 108 13.65 -20.41 1.25
N PHE A 109 13.13 -20.24 2.47
CA PHE A 109 12.74 -18.91 2.99
C PHE A 109 13.67 -18.38 4.08
N TYR A 110 14.43 -19.26 4.72
CA TYR A 110 15.36 -18.91 5.80
C TYR A 110 16.71 -19.56 5.55
N ALA A 111 17.78 -18.76 5.60
CA ALA A 111 19.13 -19.29 5.69
C ALA A 111 19.33 -19.87 7.11
N LEU A 112 18.90 -21.12 7.30
CA LEU A 112 19.04 -21.92 8.52
C LEU A 112 20.32 -22.76 8.51
#